data_AF-A0A920GUU6-F1
#
_entry.id   AF-A0A920GUU6-F1
#
_cell.length_a   1.000
_cell.length_b   1.000
_cell.length_c   1.000
_cell.angle_alpha   90.00
_cell.angle_beta   90.00
_cell.angle_gamma   90.00
#
_symmetry.space_group_name_H-M   'P 1'
#
loop_
_entity.id
_entity.type
_entity.pdbx_description
1 polymer ?
#
loop_
_entity_poly.entity_id
_entity_poly.type
_entity_poly.pdbx_seq_one_letter_code
_entity_poly.pdbx_strand_id
1 'polypeptide(L)'
;MAKITHYGQWLEIKSLNSEDKKNYLTSMSLFLIGALAWGVHLSSVGIFYDIPDTENSKSLLFTLVRVFIVITWGIAAYYYMKFLNTQDELTIRWNEFIGSWGAIGFLSFGMLMSLLSPYLDFKPGFYELFLAFAVGSSIGGFRFHKKYLA
;
A
#
# COMPACT_ATOMS: atom_id res chain seq x y z
N MET A 1 1.06 -0.48 -24.44
CA MET A 1 -0.12 -0.55 -23.55
C MET A 1 0.11 -1.73 -22.63
N ALA A 2 -0.14 -1.59 -21.33
CA ALA A 2 -0.02 -2.70 -20.39
C ALA A 2 -0.93 -3.85 -20.81
N LYS A 3 -0.35 -5.04 -20.98
CA LYS A 3 -1.11 -6.28 -21.06
C LYS A 3 -1.28 -6.82 -19.67
N ILE A 4 -2.52 -7.05 -19.26
CA ILE A 4 -2.84 -7.66 -17.97
C ILE A 4 -2.94 -9.18 -18.15
N THR A 5 -2.26 -9.94 -17.29
CA THR A 5 -2.19 -11.41 -17.29
C THR A 5 -2.81 -11.98 -16.01
N HIS A 6 -2.88 -13.32 -15.92
CA HIS A 6 -3.41 -14.03 -14.75
C HIS A 6 -4.78 -13.51 -14.31
N TYR A 7 -5.75 -13.56 -15.24
CA TYR A 7 -7.13 -13.12 -14.98
C TYR A 7 -7.24 -11.65 -14.54
N GLY A 8 -6.42 -10.78 -15.14
CA GLY A 8 -6.45 -9.35 -14.89
C GLY A 8 -5.80 -8.91 -13.57
N GLN A 9 -5.01 -9.78 -12.94
CA GLN A 9 -4.40 -9.51 -11.64
C GLN A 9 -2.95 -9.03 -11.74
N TRP A 10 -2.28 -9.29 -12.86
CA TRP A 10 -0.86 -9.03 -13.01
C TRP A 10 -0.57 -8.20 -14.25
N LEU A 11 0.35 -7.26 -14.14
CA LEU A 11 0.81 -6.49 -15.27
C LEU A 11 2.01 -7.17 -15.95
N GLU A 12 1.91 -7.43 -17.25
CA GLU A 12 3.04 -7.94 -18.03
C GLU A 12 4.03 -6.80 -18.32
N ILE A 13 5.03 -6.62 -17.46
CA ILE A 13 6.00 -5.51 -17.54
C ILE A 13 6.69 -5.42 -18.92
N LYS A 14 6.89 -6.56 -19.59
CA LYS A 14 7.50 -6.61 -20.93
C LYS A 14 6.63 -5.96 -22.02
N SER A 15 5.32 -5.84 -21.80
CA SER A 15 4.38 -5.24 -22.75
C SER A 15 4.35 -3.70 -22.69
N LEU A 16 4.95 -3.10 -21.66
CA LEU A 16 5.02 -1.66 -21.50
C LEU A 16 5.95 -1.02 -22.54
N ASN A 17 5.58 0.18 -22.99
CA ASN A 17 6.52 1.01 -23.74
C ASN A 17 7.68 1.46 -22.83
N SER A 18 8.75 2.01 -23.42
CA SER A 18 9.95 2.37 -22.67
C SER A 18 9.70 3.38 -21.55
N GLU A 19 8.83 4.36 -21.76
CA GLU A 19 8.55 5.43 -20.80
C GLU A 19 7.71 4.91 -19.62
N ASP A 20 6.62 4.22 -19.90
CA ASP A 20 5.75 3.61 -18.88
C ASP A 20 6.51 2.58 -18.06
N LYS A 21 7.36 1.77 -18.71
CA LYS A 21 8.20 0.79 -18.03
C LYS A 21 9.18 1.47 -17.08
N LYS A 22 9.81 2.57 -17.50
CA LYS A 22 10.72 3.36 -16.65
C LYS A 22 9.97 3.94 -15.46
N ASN A 23 8.80 4.55 -15.68
CA ASN A 23 7.99 5.14 -14.62
C ASN A 23 7.51 4.08 -13.61
N TYR A 24 6.99 2.95 -14.10
CA TYR A 24 6.57 1.82 -13.26
C TYR A 24 7.71 1.24 -12.43
N LEU A 25 8.84 0.89 -13.06
CA LEU A 25 9.98 0.30 -12.35
C LEU A 25 10.62 1.28 -11.36
N THR A 26 10.71 2.57 -11.70
CA THR A 26 11.20 3.60 -10.78
C THR A 26 10.29 3.69 -9.56
N SER A 27 8.97 3.73 -9.77
CA SER A 27 7.98 3.73 -8.71
C SER A 27 8.10 2.51 -7.80
N MET A 28 8.08 1.30 -8.36
CA MET A 28 8.16 0.05 -7.59
C MET A 28 9.47 -0.06 -6.81
N SER A 29 10.59 0.36 -7.40
CA SER A 29 11.89 0.35 -6.72
C SER A 29 11.91 1.32 -5.54
N LEU A 30 11.35 2.53 -5.69
CA LEU A 30 11.28 3.51 -4.62
C LEU A 30 10.32 3.09 -3.51
N PHE A 31 9.18 2.48 -3.84
CA PHE A 31 8.30 1.88 -2.84
C PHE A 31 9.02 0.79 -2.04
N LEU A 32 9.76 -0.09 -2.72
CA LEU A 32 10.55 -1.15 -2.06
C LEU A 32 11.65 -0.57 -1.16
N ILE A 33 12.42 0.42 -1.63
CA ILE A 33 13.45 1.09 -0.83
C ILE A 33 12.83 1.75 0.41
N GLY A 34 11.71 2.46 0.24
CA GLY A 34 10.97 3.05 1.36
C GLY A 34 10.40 1.99 2.31
N ALA A 35 9.99 0.82 1.82
CA ALA A 35 9.51 -0.29 2.65
C ALA A 35 10.64 -0.92 3.49
N LEU A 36 11.86 -0.99 2.97
CA LEU A 36 13.02 -1.41 3.75
C LEU A 36 13.33 -0.41 4.88
N ALA A 37 13.29 0.89 4.58
CA ALA A 37 13.43 1.94 5.58
C ALA A 37 12.27 1.92 6.60
N TRP A 38 11.06 1.60 6.15
CA TRP A 38 9.91 1.35 7.04
C TRP A 38 10.20 0.23 8.03
N GLY A 39 10.79 -0.88 7.58
CA GLY A 39 11.26 -1.96 8.46
C GLY A 39 12.17 -1.47 9.60
N VAL A 40 13.09 -0.54 9.31
CA VAL A 40 13.90 0.11 10.35
C VAL A 40 13.01 0.92 11.29
N HIS A 41 12.10 1.75 10.78
CA HIS A 41 11.14 2.48 11.61
C HIS A 41 10.35 1.56 12.56
N LEU A 42 9.94 0.37 12.11
CA LEU A 42 9.18 -0.57 12.95
C LEU A 42 9.93 -1.01 14.20
N SER A 43 11.26 -1.13 14.13
CA SER A 43 12.05 -1.44 15.33
C SER A 43 11.89 -0.41 16.45
N SER A 44 11.42 0.81 16.15
CA SER A 44 11.11 1.84 17.15
C SER A 44 9.67 1.86 17.64
N VAL A 45 8.73 1.21 16.94
CA VAL A 45 7.29 1.29 17.24
C VAL A 45 6.64 -0.07 17.51
N GLY A 46 7.37 -1.17 17.35
CA GLY A 46 6.87 -2.52 17.57
C GLY A 46 5.92 -3.00 16.45
N ILE A 47 5.64 -4.30 16.45
CA ILE A 47 4.66 -4.95 15.57
C ILE A 47 3.77 -5.82 16.46
N PHE A 48 2.43 -5.67 16.40
CA PHE A 48 1.45 -6.49 17.14
C PHE A 48 1.72 -6.65 18.64
N TYR A 49 1.14 -5.79 19.50
CA TYR A 49 1.27 -5.84 20.98
C TYR A 49 2.71 -5.76 21.53
N ASP A 50 3.72 -5.56 20.67
CA ASP A 50 5.10 -5.40 21.09
C ASP A 50 5.31 -4.10 21.87
N ILE A 51 6.26 -4.10 22.81
CA ILE A 51 6.58 -2.91 23.62
C ILE A 51 7.63 -2.10 22.85
N PRO A 52 7.26 -0.95 22.27
CA PRO A 52 8.21 -0.15 21.50
C PRO A 52 9.37 0.36 22.37
N ASP A 53 10.58 0.40 21.81
CA ASP A 53 11.71 1.15 22.39
C ASP A 53 11.44 2.66 22.24
N THR A 54 10.65 3.19 23.18
CA THR A 54 10.21 4.59 23.16
C THR A 54 11.35 5.58 23.42
N GLU A 55 12.41 5.19 24.12
CA GLU A 55 13.54 6.07 24.44
C GLU A 55 14.35 6.39 23.18
N ASN A 56 14.67 5.37 22.37
CA ASN A 56 15.37 5.60 21.11
C ASN A 56 14.46 6.08 19.98
N SER A 57 13.14 5.91 20.07
CA SER A 57 12.18 6.23 18.99
C SER A 57 12.21 7.68 18.47
N LYS A 58 12.77 8.60 19.27
CA LYS A 58 12.93 10.03 18.94
C LYS A 58 14.36 10.40 18.54
N SER A 59 15.25 9.42 18.37
CA SER A 59 16.62 9.68 17.95
C SER A 59 16.67 10.31 16.55
N LEU A 60 17.80 10.98 16.27
CA LEU A 60 18.06 11.57 14.96
C LEU A 60 17.96 10.51 13.84
N LEU A 61 18.44 9.29 14.09
CA LEU A 61 18.41 8.20 13.12
C LEU A 61 16.97 7.86 12.69
N PHE A 62 16.06 7.63 13.64
CA PHE A 62 14.66 7.31 13.29
C PHE A 62 13.94 8.49 12.63
N THR A 63 14.30 9.71 13.01
CA THR A 63 13.77 10.92 12.37
C THR A 63 14.18 10.96 10.89
N LEU A 64 15.47 10.75 10.60
CA LEU A 64 15.99 10.71 9.23
C LEU A 64 15.37 9.57 8.41
N VAL A 65 15.20 8.38 9.01
CA VAL A 65 14.52 7.24 8.38
C VAL A 65 13.08 7.60 8.00
N ARG A 66 12.31 8.22 8.90
CA ARG A 66 10.92 8.63 8.64
C ARG A 66 10.83 9.68 7.53
N VAL A 67 11.71 10.68 7.54
CA VAL A 67 11.78 11.67 6.45
C VAL A 67 12.11 11.00 5.12
N PHE A 68 13.07 10.08 5.12
CA PHE A 68 13.45 9.32 3.92
C PHE A 68 12.29 8.48 3.36
N ILE A 69 11.52 7.81 4.21
CA ILE A 69 10.31 7.08 3.82
C ILE A 69 9.32 8.02 3.12
N VAL A 70 9.01 9.17 3.73
CA VAL A 70 8.04 10.12 3.17
C VAL A 70 8.49 10.63 1.81
N ILE A 71 9.77 10.99 1.66
CA ILE A 71 10.33 11.46 0.39
C ILE A 71 10.27 10.35 -0.67
N THR A 72 10.77 9.16 -0.34
CA THR A 72 10.84 8.04 -1.31
C THR A 72 9.44 7.61 -1.76
N TRP A 73 8.48 7.47 -0.85
CA TRP A 73 7.10 7.12 -1.20
C TRP A 73 6.36 8.23 -1.92
N GLY A 74 6.60 9.50 -1.59
CA GLY A 74 6.05 10.63 -2.35
C GLY A 74 6.52 10.62 -3.81
N ILE A 75 7.82 10.41 -4.04
CA ILE A 75 8.39 10.30 -5.39
C ILE A 75 7.87 9.02 -6.08
N ALA A 76 7.76 7.90 -5.36
CA ALA A 76 7.22 6.66 -5.89
C ALA A 76 5.78 6.81 -6.38
N ALA A 77 4.92 7.46 -5.59
CA ALA A 77 3.54 7.76 -5.94
C ALA A 77 3.47 8.66 -7.18
N TYR A 78 4.32 9.69 -7.26
CA TYR A 78 4.38 10.57 -8.44
C TYR A 78 4.68 9.79 -9.73
N TYR A 79 5.69 8.92 -9.72
CA TYR A 79 6.00 8.08 -10.89
C TYR A 79 4.93 7.03 -11.17
N TYR A 80 4.27 6.50 -10.14
CA TYR A 80 3.14 5.59 -10.32
C TYR A 80 1.98 6.27 -11.03
N MET A 81 1.65 7.52 -10.64
CA MET A 81 0.59 8.28 -11.28
C MET A 81 0.90 8.61 -12.73
N LYS A 82 2.17 8.94 -13.06
CA LYS A 82 2.62 9.09 -14.45
C LYS A 82 2.37 7.83 -15.26
N PHE A 83 2.68 6.67 -14.70
CA PHE A 83 2.40 5.39 -15.32
C PHE A 83 0.89 5.13 -15.44
N LEU A 84 0.11 5.33 -14.38
CA LEU A 84 -1.32 5.01 -14.36
C LEU A 84 -2.12 5.85 -15.37
N ASN A 85 -1.80 7.13 -15.51
CA ASN A 85 -2.49 8.06 -16.40
C ASN A 85 -2.32 7.74 -17.90
N THR A 86 -1.36 6.88 -18.26
CA THR A 86 -1.14 6.44 -19.65
C THR A 86 -1.71 5.05 -19.94
N GLN A 87 -2.29 4.40 -18.94
CA GLN A 87 -2.88 3.07 -19.11
C GLN A 87 -4.30 3.12 -19.64
N ASP A 88 -4.77 1.97 -20.11
CA ASP A 88 -6.14 1.80 -20.57
C ASP A 88 -7.15 1.87 -19.40
N GLU A 89 -8.41 2.04 -19.76
CA GLU A 89 -9.49 2.20 -18.80
C GLU A 89 -9.67 0.99 -17.87
N LEU A 90 -9.40 -0.23 -18.33
CA LEU A 90 -9.52 -1.43 -17.50
C LEU A 90 -8.45 -1.43 -16.41
N THR A 91 -7.21 -1.09 -16.75
CA THR A 91 -6.10 -0.96 -15.78
C THR A 91 -6.36 0.13 -14.75
N ILE A 92 -6.87 1.29 -15.19
CA ILE A 92 -7.23 2.40 -14.29
C ILE A 92 -8.34 1.96 -13.33
N ARG A 93 -9.43 1.40 -13.87
CA ARG A 93 -10.56 0.89 -13.08
C ARG A 93 -10.12 -0.19 -12.09
N TRP A 94 -9.21 -1.09 -12.48
CA TRP A 94 -8.68 -2.10 -11.56
C TRP A 94 -8.00 -1.47 -10.34
N ASN A 95 -7.14 -0.48 -10.56
CA ASN A 95 -6.48 0.25 -9.47
C ASN A 95 -7.48 0.96 -8.57
N GLU A 96 -8.46 1.64 -9.15
CA GLU A 96 -9.53 2.32 -8.41
C GLU A 96 -10.38 1.34 -7.60
N PHE A 97 -10.71 0.17 -8.17
CA PHE A 97 -11.51 -0.86 -7.51
C PHE A 97 -10.78 -1.45 -6.31
N ILE A 98 -9.52 -1.85 -6.49
CA ILE A 98 -8.70 -2.40 -5.40
C ILE A 98 -8.47 -1.34 -4.33
N GLY A 99 -8.07 -0.12 -4.71
CA GLY A 99 -7.85 0.98 -3.77
C GLY A 99 -9.09 1.34 -2.96
N SER A 100 -10.25 1.44 -3.60
CA SER A 100 -11.51 1.76 -2.93
C SER A 100 -11.93 0.67 -1.95
N TRP A 101 -11.86 -0.60 -2.34
CA TRP A 101 -12.20 -1.71 -1.43
C TRP A 101 -11.18 -1.88 -0.30
N GLY A 102 -9.90 -1.61 -0.55
CA GLY A 102 -8.89 -1.52 0.50
C GLY A 102 -9.22 -0.41 1.51
N ALA A 103 -9.57 0.79 1.03
CA ALA A 103 -9.97 1.90 1.87
C ALA A 103 -11.23 1.58 2.70
N ILE A 104 -12.22 0.90 2.10
CA ILE A 104 -13.41 0.41 2.83
C ILE A 104 -13.01 -0.54 3.96
N GLY A 105 -12.11 -1.50 3.69
CA GLY A 105 -11.61 -2.43 4.70
C GLY A 105 -10.92 -1.70 5.86
N PHE A 106 -10.00 -0.79 5.54
CA PHE A 106 -9.31 0.05 6.50
C PHE A 106 -10.28 0.86 7.39
N LEU A 107 -11.21 1.59 6.77
CA LEU A 107 -12.15 2.48 7.47
C LEU A 107 -13.14 1.69 8.33
N SER A 108 -13.69 0.60 7.80
CA SER A 108 -14.68 -0.22 8.52
C SER A 108 -14.06 -0.88 9.74
N PHE A 109 -12.85 -1.44 9.59
CA PHE A 109 -12.12 -2.03 10.70
C PHE A 109 -11.69 -0.97 11.72
N GLY A 110 -11.16 0.18 11.27
CA GLY A 110 -10.80 1.29 12.16
C GLY A 110 -12.01 1.80 12.96
N MET A 111 -13.17 1.92 12.33
CA MET A 111 -14.43 2.30 13.01
C MET A 111 -14.84 1.26 14.05
N LEU A 112 -14.86 -0.03 13.68
CA LEU A 112 -15.18 -1.12 14.59
C LEU A 112 -14.26 -1.11 15.81
N MET A 113 -12.95 -0.96 15.58
CA MET A 113 -11.99 -0.94 16.69
C MET A 113 -12.13 0.29 17.57
N SER A 114 -12.48 1.45 17.00
CA SER A 114 -12.79 2.66 17.78
C SER A 114 -13.95 2.40 18.76
N LEU A 115 -15.03 1.77 18.28
CA LEU A 115 -16.20 1.42 19.09
C LEU A 115 -15.90 0.38 20.18
N LEU A 116 -15.04 -0.60 19.86
CA LEU A 116 -14.70 -1.69 20.78
C LEU A 116 -13.55 -1.35 21.74
N SER A 117 -12.81 -0.27 21.47
CA SER A 117 -11.63 0.13 22.28
C SER A 117 -11.90 0.27 23.78
N PRO A 118 -13.09 0.73 24.27
CA PRO A 118 -13.35 0.79 25.71
C PRO A 118 -13.51 -0.58 26.37
N TYR A 119 -13.73 -1.63 25.58
CA TYR A 119 -14.04 -2.98 26.05
C TYR A 119 -12.88 -3.96 25.88
N LEU A 120 -11.99 -3.73 24.92
CA LEU A 120 -10.99 -4.73 24.49
C LEU A 120 -9.55 -4.48 24.95
N ASP A 121 -9.29 -3.38 25.66
CA ASP A 121 -7.93 -2.91 26.03
C ASP A 121 -6.90 -3.03 24.89
N PHE A 122 -7.39 -2.95 23.65
CA PHE A 122 -6.64 -3.17 22.44
C PHE A 122 -6.72 -1.91 21.58
N LYS A 123 -5.55 -1.41 21.20
CA LYS A 123 -5.40 -0.24 20.35
C LYS A 123 -4.77 -0.70 19.03
N PRO A 124 -5.51 -0.69 17.91
CA PRO A 124 -4.98 -1.14 16.64
C PRO A 124 -3.81 -0.23 16.24
N GLY A 125 -2.69 -0.85 15.87
CA GLY A 125 -1.57 -0.19 15.24
C GLY A 125 -1.76 -0.10 13.73
N PHE A 126 -0.69 0.29 13.03
CA PHE A 126 -0.70 0.35 11.58
C PHE A 126 -0.98 -1.03 10.94
N TYR A 127 -0.49 -2.13 11.51
CA TYR A 127 -0.56 -3.45 10.88
C TYR A 127 -1.95 -4.06 10.86
N GLU A 128 -2.73 -3.87 11.92
CA GLU A 128 -4.11 -4.34 11.95
C GLU A 128 -4.96 -3.55 10.95
N LEU A 129 -4.72 -2.24 10.85
CA LEU A 129 -5.34 -1.40 9.84
C LEU A 129 -4.87 -1.76 8.41
N PHE A 130 -3.59 -2.05 8.21
CA PHE A 130 -3.03 -2.46 6.92
C PHE A 130 -3.53 -3.85 6.50
N LEU A 131 -3.67 -4.78 7.45
CA LEU A 131 -4.26 -6.08 7.18
C LEU A 131 -5.72 -5.94 6.76
N ALA A 132 -6.49 -5.08 7.43
CA ALA A 132 -7.85 -4.76 7.03
C ALA A 132 -7.90 -4.14 5.61
N PHE A 133 -6.94 -3.26 5.28
CA PHE A 133 -6.77 -2.74 3.92
C PHE A 133 -6.46 -3.86 2.91
N ALA A 134 -5.57 -4.80 3.24
CA ALA A 134 -5.20 -5.90 2.36
C ALA A 134 -6.36 -6.88 2.12
N VAL A 135 -7.14 -7.19 3.16
CA VAL A 135 -8.36 -8.00 3.05
C VAL A 135 -9.39 -7.29 2.17
N GLY A 136 -9.63 -6.01 2.41
CA GLY A 136 -10.51 -5.18 1.57
C GLY A 136 -10.07 -5.18 0.11
N SER A 137 -8.79 -4.93 -0.15
CA SER A 137 -8.18 -4.95 -1.48
C SER A 137 -8.37 -6.29 -2.19
N SER A 138 -8.23 -7.41 -1.46
CA SER A 138 -8.44 -8.77 -1.98
C SER A 138 -9.89 -9.01 -2.39
N ILE A 139 -10.85 -8.57 -1.56
CA ILE A 139 -12.29 -8.60 -1.89
C ILE A 139 -12.56 -7.75 -3.14
N GLY A 140 -11.95 -6.57 -3.24
CA GLY A 140 -12.01 -5.70 -4.41
C GLY A 140 -11.55 -6.40 -5.67
N GLY A 141 -10.37 -7.02 -5.63
CA GLY A 141 -9.81 -7.79 -6.75
C GLY A 141 -10.72 -8.93 -7.20
N PHE A 142 -11.27 -9.69 -6.26
CA PHE A 142 -12.22 -10.76 -6.57
C PHE A 142 -13.51 -10.24 -7.22
N ARG A 143 -14.06 -9.14 -6.71
CA ARG A 143 -15.27 -8.51 -7.26
C ARG A 143 -15.02 -7.90 -8.63
N PHE A 144 -13.86 -7.30 -8.86
CA PHE A 144 -13.46 -6.80 -10.17
C PHE A 144 -13.41 -7.93 -11.19
N HIS A 145 -12.74 -9.04 -10.84
CA HIS A 145 -12.66 -10.22 -11.70
C HIS A 145 -14.05 -10.72 -12.11
N LYS A 146 -14.96 -10.92 -11.15
CA LYS A 146 -16.34 -11.36 -11.41
C LYS A 146 -17.19 -10.39 -12.23
N LYS A 147 -16.85 -9.09 -12.25
CA LYS A 147 -17.67 -8.06 -12.91
C LYS A 147 -17.18 -7.74 -14.31
N TYR A 148 -15.88 -7.83 -14.54
CA TYR A 148 -15.25 -7.31 -15.76
C TYR A 148 -14.49 -8.37 -16.57
N LEU A 149 -14.20 -9.55 -16.01
CA LEU A 149 -13.30 -10.54 -16.63
C LEU A 149 -13.87 -11.96 -16.72
N ALA A 150 -14.89 -12.30 -15.94
CA ALA A 150 -15.61 -13.57 -15.95
C ALA A 150 -17.10 -13.30 -16.19
#